data_AF-A0A2A5WAD8-F1
#
_entry.id   AF-A0A2A5WAD8-F1
#
_cell.length_a   1.000
_cell.length_b   1.000
_cell.length_c   1.000
_cell.angle_alpha   90.00
_cell.angle_beta   90.00
_cell.angle_gamma   90.00
#
_symmetry.space_group_name_H-M   'P 1'
#
loop_
_entity.id
_entity.type
_entity.pdbx_description
1 polymer ?
#
loop_
_entity_poly.entity_id
_entity_poly.type
_entity_poly.pdbx_seq_one_letter_code
_entity_poly.pdbx_strand_id
1 'polypeptide(L)' 'MKTVAQKILLALSLVFTASFSLAAERESIVVANLGPQIGEQVPNFQLPDQFGQMQNLDSIKGPNGTMLLFHRSADW' A
#
# COMPACT_ATOMS: atom_id res chain seq x y z
N MET A 1 -29.28 38.22 -22.26
CA MET A 1 -29.25 37.86 -20.82
C MET A 1 -29.50 36.36 -20.58
N LYS A 2 -30.58 35.78 -21.13
CA LYS A 2 -30.92 34.35 -20.93
C LYS A 2 -29.83 33.36 -21.36
N THR A 3 -29.17 33.60 -22.50
CA THR A 3 -28.11 32.75 -23.06
C THR A 3 -26.79 32.80 -22.28
N VAL A 4 -26.48 33.93 -21.66
CA VAL A 4 -25.27 34.10 -20.82
C VAL A 4 -25.47 33.38 -19.48
N ALA A 5 -26.65 33.56 -18.86
CA ALA A 5 -27.01 32.86 -17.62
C ALA A 5 -26.98 31.33 -17.79
N GLN A 6 -27.46 30.82 -18.93
CA GLN A 6 -27.46 29.39 -19.21
C GLN A 6 -26.05 28.82 -19.43
N LYS A 7 -25.16 29.56 -20.11
CA LYS A 7 -23.75 29.16 -20.25
C LYS A 7 -23.01 29.15 -18.91
N ILE A 8 -23.30 30.12 -18.03
CA ILE A 8 -22.75 30.16 -16.66
C ILE A 8 -23.25 28.97 -15.85
N LEU A 9 -24.55 28.64 -15.94
CA LEU A 9 -25.13 27.50 -15.24
C LEU A 9 -24.54 26.16 -15.70
N LEU A 10 -24.35 25.99 -17.01
CA LEU A 10 -23.66 24.83 -17.60
C LEU A 10 -22.21 24.72 -17.12
N ALA A 11 -21.47 25.83 -17.12
CA ALA A 11 -20.09 25.86 -16.63
C ALA A 11 -19.99 25.51 -15.14
N LEU A 12 -20.91 26.00 -14.30
CA LEU A 12 -20.98 25.65 -12.88
C LEU A 12 -21.26 24.15 -12.66
N SER A 13 -22.14 23.55 -13.47
CA SER A 13 -22.46 22.12 -13.36
C SER A 13 -21.28 21.20 -13.71
N LEU A 14 -20.43 21.63 -14.65
CA LEU A 14 -19.24 20.87 -15.06
C LEU A 14 -18.13 20.91 -13.99
N VAL A 15 -18.00 22.03 -13.28
CA VAL A 15 -17.05 22.14 -12.16
C VAL A 15 -17.52 21.36 -10.94
N PHE A 16 -18.84 21.30 -10.69
CA PHE A 16 -19.39 20.57 -9.54
C PHE A 16 -19.21 19.05 -9.63
N THR A 17 -19.26 18.47 -10.84
CA THR A 17 -19.06 17.04 -11.06
C THR A 17 -17.60 16.60 -10.93
N ALA A 18 -16.65 17.46 -11.30
CA ALA A 18 -15.22 17.18 -11.15
C ALA A 18 -14.78 17.07 -9.67
N SER A 19 -15.42 17.81 -8.77
CA SER A 19 -15.09 17.82 -7.34
C SER A 19 -15.52 16.56 -6.57
N PHE A 20 -16.48 15.78 -7.10
CA PHE A 20 -16.96 14.55 -6.44
C PHE A 20 -16.05 13.34 -6.71
N SER A 21 -15.20 13.36 -7.75
CA SER A 21 -14.34 12.22 -8.10
C SER A 21 -12.96 12.22 -7.42
N LEU A 22 -12.67 13.20 -6.55
CA LEU A 22 -11.37 13.29 -5.87
C LEU A 22 -11.26 12.40 -4.63
N ALA A 23 -12.37 11.83 -4.16
CA ALA A 23 -12.35 10.79 -3.14
C ALA A 23 -12.18 9.43 -3.85
N ALA A 24 -10.96 9.12 -4.31
CA ALA A 24 -10.65 7.78 -4.79
C ALA A 24 -11.01 6.77 -3.69
N GLU A 25 -12.02 5.95 -3.95
CA GLU A 25 -12.40 4.85 -3.06
C GLU A 25 -11.21 3.91 -2.98
N ARG A 26 -10.70 3.69 -1.76
CA ARG A 26 -9.58 2.77 -1.57
C ARG A 26 -10.09 1.36 -1.82
N GLU A 27 -9.47 0.68 -2.79
CA GLU A 27 -9.73 -0.74 -3.00
C GLU A 27 -9.47 -1.50 -1.68
N SER A 28 -10.40 -2.38 -1.32
CA SER A 28 -10.27 -3.20 -0.12
C SER A 28 -9.08 -4.14 -0.25
N ILE A 29 -8.16 -4.10 0.71
CA ILE A 29 -7.03 -5.02 0.74
C ILE A 29 -7.49 -6.36 1.32
N VAL A 30 -7.40 -7.43 0.54
CA VAL A 30 -7.59 -8.79 1.03
C VAL A 30 -6.30 -9.24 1.72
N VAL A 31 -6.25 -9.11 3.05
CA VAL A 31 -5.04 -9.38 3.86
C VAL A 31 -4.48 -10.79 3.64
N ALA A 32 -5.35 -11.78 3.41
CA ALA A 32 -4.95 -13.17 3.14
C ALA A 32 -4.09 -13.33 1.86
N ASN A 33 -4.20 -12.40 0.91
CA ASN A 33 -3.44 -12.44 -0.34
C ASN A 33 -2.09 -11.70 -0.23
N LEU A 34 -1.75 -11.17 0.95
CA LEU A 34 -0.50 -10.46 1.17
C LEU A 34 0.63 -11.43 1.54
N GLY A 35 1.79 -11.22 0.93
CA GLY A 35 3.00 -11.99 1.22
C GLY A 35 3.04 -13.38 0.56
N PRO A 36 4.13 -14.13 0.77
CA PRO A 36 4.31 -15.46 0.21
C PRO A 36 3.25 -16.43 0.72
N GLN A 37 2.69 -17.23 -0.19
CA GLN A 37 1.70 -18.25 0.13
C GLN A 37 2.36 -19.55 0.60
N ILE A 38 1.56 -20.46 1.19
CA ILE A 38 2.07 -21.77 1.63
C ILE A 38 2.65 -22.54 0.44
N GLY A 39 3.91 -22.95 0.56
CA GLY A 39 4.64 -23.66 -0.49
C GLY A 39 5.38 -22.74 -1.46
N GLU A 40 5.15 -21.43 -1.43
CA GLU A 40 5.96 -20.47 -2.17
C GLU A 40 7.32 -20.24 -1.51
N GLN A 41 8.30 -19.92 -2.34
CA GLN A 41 9.62 -19.56 -1.86
C GLN A 41 9.60 -18.15 -1.26
N VAL A 42 10.18 -18.01 -0.07
CA VAL A 42 10.39 -16.70 0.55
C VAL A 42 11.35 -15.87 -0.31
N PRO A 43 11.02 -14.60 -0.62
CA PRO A 43 11.91 -13.70 -1.36
C PRO A 43 13.27 -13.54 -0.66
N ASN A 44 14.34 -13.49 -1.45
CA ASN A 44 15.67 -13.22 -0.94
C ASN A 44 15.75 -11.82 -0.33
N PHE A 45 16.51 -11.68 0.76
CA PHE A 45 16.82 -10.40 1.39
C PHE A 45 18.26 -10.39 1.90
N GLN A 46 18.79 -9.19 2.06
CA GLN A 46 20.08 -8.93 2.68
C GLN A 46 19.94 -7.62 3.45
N LEU A 47 19.71 -7.71 4.76
CA LEU A 47 19.36 -6.57 5.61
C LEU A 47 20.29 -6.51 6.83
N PRO A 48 20.68 -5.31 7.31
CA PRO A 48 21.43 -5.19 8.54
C PRO A 48 20.54 -5.52 9.75
N ASP A 49 21.12 -6.19 10.74
CA ASP A 49 20.52 -6.33 12.06
C ASP A 49 20.76 -5.11 12.95
N GLN A 50 20.37 -5.18 14.22
CA GLN A 50 20.50 -4.09 15.20
C GLN A 50 21.96 -3.69 15.50
N PHE A 51 22.94 -4.54 15.14
CA PHE A 51 24.36 -4.27 15.28
C PHE A 51 25.01 -3.87 13.95
N GLY A 52 24.21 -3.76 12.88
CA GLY A 52 24.68 -3.46 11.54
C GLY A 52 25.27 -4.67 10.80
N GLN A 53 25.16 -5.89 11.34
CA GLN A 53 25.64 -7.08 10.65
C GLN A 53 24.64 -7.50 9.57
N MET A 54 25.15 -7.79 8.38
CA MET A 54 24.31 -8.16 7.25
C MET A 54 23.78 -9.58 7.41
N GLN A 55 22.46 -9.72 7.48
CA GLN A 55 21.74 -11.00 7.59
C GLN A 55 20.95 -11.31 6.31
N ASN A 56 20.82 -12.60 6.01
CA ASN A 56 20.02 -13.11 4.90
C ASN A 56 19.26 -14.38 5.34
N LEU A 57 18.48 -14.98 4.44
CA LEU A 57 17.68 -16.17 4.78
C LEU A 57 18.56 -17.36 5.22
N ASP A 58 19.75 -17.52 4.64
CA ASP A 58 20.65 -18.62 4.99
C ASP A 58 21.24 -18.46 6.40
N SER A 59 21.62 -17.24 6.78
CA SER A 59 22.23 -16.97 8.08
C SER A 59 21.25 -17.10 9.26
N ILE A 60 19.95 -16.90 9.02
CA ILE A 60 18.91 -16.96 10.07
C ILE A 60 18.12 -18.27 10.10
N LYS A 61 18.43 -19.22 9.22
CA LYS A 61 17.76 -20.53 9.18
C LYS A 61 18.18 -21.39 10.36
N GLY A 62 17.21 -21.84 11.14
CA GLY A 62 17.39 -22.78 12.24
C GLY A 62 16.85 -24.18 11.92
N PRO A 63 17.17 -25.18 12.75
CA PRO A 63 16.70 -26.57 12.56
C PRO A 63 15.17 -26.72 12.63
N ASN A 64 14.48 -25.76 13.26
CA ASN A 64 13.01 -25.74 13.39
C ASN A 64 12.35 -24.75 12.42
N GLY A 65 13.09 -24.24 11.44
CA GLY A 65 12.64 -23.19 10.55
C GLY A 65 12.89 -21.77 11.08
N THR A 66 12.32 -20.79 10.38
CA THR A 66 12.54 -19.35 10.60
C THR A 66 11.21 -18.63 10.66
N MET A 67 11.06 -17.69 11.59
CA MET A 67 9.92 -16.78 11.66
C MET A 67 10.34 -15.39 11.20
N LEU A 68 9.63 -14.83 10.22
CA LEU A 68 9.81 -13.46 9.75
C LEU A 68 8.62 -12.60 10.22
N LEU A 69 8.89 -11.59 11.05
CA LEU A 69 7.88 -10.66 11.57
C LEU A 69 8.04 -9.28 10.92
N PHE A 70 7.06 -8.90 10.11
CA PHE A 70 6.94 -7.55 9.58
C PHE A 70 6.10 -6.72 10.55
N HIS A 71 6.68 -5.63 11.04
CA HIS A 71 5.98 -4.68 11.89
C HIS A 71 6.39 -3.26 11.52
N ARG A 72 5.45 -2.35 11.64
CA ARG A 72 5.71 -0.90 11.62
C ARG A 72 5.82 -0.47 13.08
N SER A 73 6.93 0.17 13.44
CA SER A 73 7.03 0.84 14.73
C SER A 73 5.92 1.88 14.87
N ALA A 74 5.39 2.06 16.08
CA ALA A 74 4.57 3.23 16.37
C ALA A 74 5.45 4.47 16.23
N ASP A 75 4.96 5.48 15.52
CA ASP A 75 5.54 6.82 15.59
C ASP A 75 5.36 7.28 17.04
N TRP A 76 6.47 7.55 17.74
CA TRP A 76 6.46 8.12 19.09
C TRP A 76 6.67 9.62 19.02
#